data_AF-A0A1D8NN74-F1
#
_entry.id   AF-A0A1D8NN74-F1
#
_cell.length_a   1.000
_cell.length_b   1.000
_cell.length_c   1.000
_cell.angle_alpha   90.00
_cell.angle_beta   90.00
_cell.angle_gamma   90.00
#
_symmetry.space_group_name_H-M   'P 1'
#
loop_
_entity.id
_entity.type
_entity.pdbx_description
1 polymer ?
#
loop_
_entity_poly.entity_id
_entity_poly.type
_entity_poly.pdbx_seq_one_letter_code
_entity_poly.pdbx_strand_id
1 'polypeptide(L)'
;MAKPRLSYTNGAPSKAKRTTSGQFNQLSPSQIQELKEAFNLLDKDADGIVNEEDLEEMLVSLGRDPKDGEVQEMLNLLPQPLTFASFLTGMSSHLCDLSSKTDLLTAFSAFSNDDSGMVNVEDLVQELMSVGMSEEEARDSLEDFTVKSGFSGKTDFNYKNFVNLLRAD
;
A
#
# COMPACT_ATOMS: atom_id res chain seq x y z
N MET A 1 40.94 28.20 -47.68
CA MET A 1 39.62 28.20 -47.00
C MET A 1 39.09 26.78 -46.99
N ALA A 2 39.13 26.10 -45.84
CA ALA A 2 38.62 24.73 -45.66
C ALA A 2 37.52 24.76 -44.60
N LYS A 3 36.36 24.16 -44.90
CA LYS A 3 35.16 24.16 -44.04
C LYS A 3 35.33 23.18 -42.86
N PRO A 4 34.82 23.49 -41.66
CA PRO A 4 34.81 22.55 -40.53
C PRO A 4 33.76 21.44 -40.74
N ARG A 5 34.12 20.22 -40.37
CA ARG A 5 33.31 19.00 -40.42
C ARG A 5 32.41 18.97 -39.18
N LEU A 6 31.09 19.09 -39.33
CA LEU A 6 30.13 18.87 -38.24
C LEU A 6 30.20 17.40 -37.81
N SER A 7 30.57 17.15 -36.56
CA SER A 7 30.38 15.87 -35.89
C SER A 7 28.94 15.79 -35.37
N TYR A 8 28.10 14.98 -36.00
CA TYR A 8 26.82 14.56 -35.43
C TYR A 8 27.09 13.54 -34.31
N THR A 9 26.90 13.94 -33.06
CA THR A 9 26.68 12.96 -31.97
C THR A 9 25.20 12.60 -31.98
N ASN A 10 24.90 11.36 -32.36
CA ASN A 10 23.58 10.75 -32.17
C ASN A 10 23.29 10.68 -30.65
N GLY A 11 22.55 11.67 -30.15
CA GLY A 11 21.85 11.55 -28.87
C GLY A 11 20.73 10.53 -29.04
N ALA A 12 20.99 9.30 -28.61
CA ALA A 12 19.92 8.30 -28.45
C ALA A 12 18.80 8.90 -27.58
N PRO A 13 17.52 8.68 -27.92
CA PRO A 13 16.44 9.16 -27.07
C PRO A 13 16.57 8.47 -25.72
N SER A 14 16.58 9.29 -24.66
CA SER A 14 16.49 8.86 -23.27
C SER A 14 15.40 7.80 -23.17
N LYS A 15 15.78 6.58 -22.74
CA LYS A 15 14.81 5.55 -22.34
C LYS A 15 14.12 6.09 -21.09
N ALA A 16 12.98 6.76 -21.29
CA ALA A 16 12.01 6.94 -20.24
C ALA A 16 11.80 5.56 -19.60
N LYS A 17 12.16 5.45 -18.32
CA LYS A 17 11.89 4.29 -17.48
C LYS A 17 10.38 4.04 -17.57
N ARG A 18 9.98 3.03 -18.35
CA ARG A 18 8.64 2.46 -18.30
C ARG A 18 8.53 1.73 -16.96
N THR A 19 8.25 2.47 -15.89
CA THR A 19 8.10 1.91 -14.53
C THR A 19 6.66 1.54 -14.20
N THR A 20 5.72 1.72 -15.13
CA THR A 20 4.28 1.55 -14.83
C THR A 20 3.81 0.10 -14.98
N SER A 21 4.31 -0.67 -15.93
CA SER A 21 3.71 -1.98 -16.27
C SER A 21 4.03 -3.14 -15.31
N GLY A 22 4.91 -2.95 -14.33
CA GLY A 22 5.38 -4.02 -13.43
C GLY A 22 4.65 -4.10 -12.08
N GLN A 23 4.12 -2.98 -11.58
CA GLN A 23 3.50 -2.91 -10.25
C GLN A 23 2.09 -3.51 -10.26
N PHE A 24 1.37 -3.41 -11.38
CA PHE A 24 0.06 -4.03 -11.54
C PHE A 24 0.07 -5.56 -11.47
N ASN A 25 1.19 -6.20 -11.81
CA ASN A 25 1.31 -7.66 -11.78
C ASN A 25 1.34 -8.24 -10.36
N GLN A 26 1.44 -7.41 -9.33
CA GLN A 26 1.43 -7.84 -7.94
C GLN A 26 0.04 -7.85 -7.31
N LEU A 27 -0.97 -7.30 -7.98
CA LEU A 27 -2.35 -7.30 -7.49
C LEU A 27 -3.04 -8.59 -7.93
N SER A 28 -3.71 -9.27 -7.00
CA SER A 28 -4.53 -10.43 -7.30
C SER A 28 -5.80 -10.02 -8.07
N PRO A 29 -6.45 -10.94 -8.81
CA PRO A 29 -7.71 -10.63 -9.49
C PRO A 29 -8.81 -10.12 -8.56
N SER A 30 -8.87 -10.61 -7.31
CA SER A 30 -9.81 -10.12 -6.29
C SER A 30 -9.50 -8.69 -5.87
N GLN A 31 -8.23 -8.37 -5.62
CA GLN A 31 -7.82 -7.00 -5.28
C GLN A 31 -8.12 -6.02 -6.42
N ILE A 32 -7.88 -6.42 -7.68
CA ILE A 32 -8.22 -5.58 -8.84
C ILE A 32 -9.74 -5.34 -8.90
N GLN A 33 -10.54 -6.36 -8.58
CA GLN A 33 -12.00 -6.24 -8.55
C GLN A 33 -12.48 -5.30 -7.44
N GLU A 34 -11.95 -5.41 -6.22
CA GLU A 34 -12.26 -4.51 -5.11
C GLU A 34 -11.86 -3.06 -5.41
N LEU A 35 -10.67 -2.85 -5.99
CA LEU A 35 -10.21 -1.53 -6.40
C LEU A 35 -11.08 -0.95 -7.52
N LYS A 36 -11.61 -1.80 -8.41
CA LYS A 36 -12.54 -1.37 -9.46
C LYS A 36 -13.89 -0.95 -8.88
N GLU A 37 -14.40 -1.69 -7.89
CA GLU A 37 -15.63 -1.33 -7.19
C GLU A 37 -15.48 -0.02 -6.41
N ALA A 38 -14.35 0.16 -5.73
CA ALA A 38 -14.01 1.41 -5.06
C ALA A 38 -13.91 2.58 -6.04
N PHE A 39 -13.26 2.39 -7.19
CA PHE A 39 -13.16 3.42 -8.23
C PHE A 39 -14.54 3.81 -8.77
N ASN A 40 -15.40 2.83 -9.08
CA ASN A 40 -16.76 3.07 -9.55
C ASN A 40 -17.66 3.77 -8.50
N LEU A 41 -17.30 3.70 -7.21
CA LEU A 41 -18.01 4.44 -6.17
C LEU A 41 -17.61 5.92 -6.15
N LEU A 42 -16.37 6.22 -6.55
CA LEU A 42 -15.82 7.57 -6.66
C LEU A 42 -16.32 8.25 -7.94
N ASP A 43 -16.18 7.60 -9.10
CA ASP A 43 -16.58 8.10 -10.43
C ASP A 43 -18.11 8.13 -10.56
N LYS A 44 -18.74 9.27 -10.21
CA LYS A 44 -20.21 9.40 -10.10
C LYS A 44 -20.89 9.47 -11.46
N ASP A 45 -20.27 10.15 -12.40
CA ASP A 45 -20.80 10.33 -13.74
C ASP A 45 -20.41 9.19 -14.71
N ALA A 46 -19.53 8.29 -14.26
CA ALA A 46 -19.04 7.12 -14.98
C ALA A 46 -18.30 7.48 -16.27
N ASP A 47 -17.59 8.61 -16.30
CA ASP A 47 -16.77 9.04 -17.43
C ASP A 47 -15.38 8.37 -17.47
N GLY A 48 -15.02 7.66 -16.39
CA GLY A 48 -13.76 6.94 -16.24
C GLY A 48 -12.62 7.77 -15.64
N ILE A 49 -12.88 8.98 -15.16
CA ILE A 49 -11.94 9.93 -14.57
C ILE A 49 -12.56 10.53 -13.31
N VAL A 50 -11.97 10.25 -12.15
CA VAL A 50 -12.42 10.89 -10.90
C VAL A 50 -11.90 12.33 -10.86
N ASN A 51 -12.81 13.29 -10.81
CA ASN A 51 -12.52 14.72 -10.75
C ASN A 51 -12.83 15.31 -9.35
N GLU A 52 -12.79 16.65 -9.24
CA GLU A 52 -13.08 17.36 -7.99
C GLU A 52 -14.55 17.22 -7.62
N GLU A 53 -15.45 17.37 -8.59
CA GLU A 53 -16.89 17.24 -8.38
C GLU A 53 -17.29 15.84 -7.86
N ASP A 54 -16.70 14.77 -8.39
CA ASP A 54 -16.93 13.40 -7.94
C ASP A 54 -16.61 13.17 -6.46
N LEU A 55 -15.48 13.72 -6.00
CA LEU A 55 -15.03 13.59 -4.61
C LEU A 55 -15.84 14.47 -3.67
N GLU A 56 -16.24 15.67 -4.10
CA GLU A 56 -17.18 16.51 -3.35
C GLU A 56 -18.51 15.79 -3.15
N GLU A 57 -19.10 15.25 -4.22
CA GLU A 57 -20.35 14.50 -4.15
C GLU A 57 -20.22 13.25 -3.27
N MET A 58 -19.07 12.58 -3.28
CA MET A 58 -18.79 11.44 -2.42
C MET A 58 -18.74 11.83 -0.94
N LEU A 59 -18.04 12.91 -0.59
CA LEU A 59 -17.97 13.40 0.79
C LEU A 59 -19.35 13.83 1.31
N VAL A 60 -20.11 14.55 0.47
CA VAL A 60 -21.49 14.94 0.78
C VAL A 60 -22.39 13.71 0.98
N SER A 61 -22.22 12.67 0.14
CA SER A 61 -22.96 11.40 0.27
C SER A 61 -22.65 10.67 1.58
N LEU A 62 -21.45 10.87 2.15
CA LEU A 62 -21.05 10.37 3.46
C LEU A 62 -21.50 11.26 4.64
N GLY A 63 -22.24 12.34 4.35
CA GLY A 63 -22.72 13.30 5.35
C GLY A 63 -21.65 14.26 5.84
N ARG A 64 -20.55 14.41 5.10
CA ARG A 64 -19.47 15.36 5.37
C ARG A 64 -19.47 16.47 4.34
N ASP A 65 -19.30 17.69 4.82
CA ASP A 65 -19.06 18.84 3.95
C ASP A 65 -17.54 18.96 3.73
N PRO A 66 -17.03 18.89 2.48
CA PRO A 66 -15.62 19.07 2.20
C PRO A 66 -15.14 20.44 2.68
N LYS A 67 -13.96 20.50 3.31
CA LYS A 67 -13.33 21.78 3.65
C LYS A 67 -12.61 22.37 2.43
N ASP A 68 -12.47 23.68 2.42
CA ASP A 68 -11.68 24.40 1.42
C ASP A 68 -10.30 23.75 1.22
N GLY A 69 -10.04 23.24 0.01
CA GLY A 69 -8.77 22.62 -0.38
C GLY A 69 -8.59 21.15 -0.02
N GLU A 70 -9.47 20.53 0.77
CA GLU A 70 -9.37 19.11 1.18
C GLU A 70 -9.45 18.18 -0.04
N VAL A 71 -10.40 18.43 -0.93
CA VAL A 71 -10.58 17.62 -2.16
C VAL A 71 -9.38 17.74 -3.08
N GLN A 72 -8.84 18.95 -3.22
CA GLN A 72 -7.63 19.20 -4.01
C GLN A 72 -6.42 18.48 -3.42
N GLU A 73 -6.28 18.46 -2.09
CA GLU A 73 -5.26 17.68 -1.40
C GLU A 73 -5.42 16.18 -1.67
N MET A 74 -6.65 15.65 -1.58
CA MET A 74 -6.95 14.24 -1.90
C MET A 74 -6.57 13.88 -3.34
N LEU A 75 -6.92 14.72 -4.31
CA LEU A 75 -6.53 14.50 -5.71
C LEU A 75 -5.02 14.52 -5.91
N ASN A 76 -4.31 15.37 -5.18
CA ASN A 76 -2.85 15.49 -5.27
C ASN A 76 -2.09 14.28 -4.67
N LEU A 77 -2.76 13.43 -3.89
CA LEU A 77 -2.17 12.18 -3.39
C LEU A 77 -1.99 11.15 -4.49
N LEU A 78 -2.72 11.26 -5.61
CA LEU A 78 -2.73 10.28 -6.67
C LEU A 78 -2.30 10.89 -8.02
N PRO A 79 -1.77 10.08 -8.95
CA PRO A 79 -1.39 10.58 -10.27
C PRO A 79 -2.59 11.09 -11.05
N GLN A 80 -2.46 12.30 -11.62
CA GLN A 80 -3.48 12.95 -12.45
C GLN A 80 -3.20 12.76 -13.95
N PRO A 81 -4.23 12.58 -14.81
CA PRO A 81 -5.65 12.49 -14.45
C PRO A 81 -5.97 11.20 -13.70
N LEU A 82 -6.88 11.23 -12.72
CA LEU A 82 -7.24 10.09 -11.88
C LEU A 82 -8.16 9.10 -12.62
N THR A 83 -7.62 8.44 -13.64
CA THR A 83 -8.22 7.27 -14.28
C THR A 83 -8.10 6.02 -13.41
N PHE A 84 -8.84 4.96 -13.75
CA PHE A 84 -8.68 3.67 -13.07
C PHE A 84 -7.23 3.15 -13.12
N ALA A 85 -6.52 3.35 -14.24
CA ALA A 85 -5.13 2.90 -14.38
C ALA A 85 -4.17 3.65 -13.45
N SER A 86 -4.33 4.97 -13.29
CA SER A 86 -3.55 5.77 -12.34
C SER A 86 -3.94 5.49 -10.89
N PHE A 87 -5.22 5.23 -10.62
CA PHE A 87 -5.71 4.81 -9.30
C PHE A 87 -5.04 3.49 -8.88
N LEU A 88 -5.03 2.49 -9.78
CA LEU A 88 -4.27 1.26 -9.56
C LEU A 88 -2.78 1.51 -9.40
N THR A 89 -2.19 2.46 -10.13
CA THR A 89 -0.76 2.78 -10.00
C THR A 89 -0.45 3.32 -8.61
N GLY A 90 -1.23 4.29 -8.13
CA GLY A 90 -1.05 4.87 -6.79
C GLY A 90 -1.32 3.86 -5.68
N MET A 91 -2.42 3.10 -5.77
CA MET A 91 -2.72 2.06 -4.78
C MET A 91 -1.69 0.93 -4.81
N SER A 92 -1.25 0.50 -6.00
CA SER A 92 -0.20 -0.52 -6.12
C SER A 92 1.14 -0.03 -5.59
N SER A 93 1.51 1.25 -5.74
CA SER A 93 2.76 1.75 -5.16
C SER A 93 2.77 1.64 -3.63
N HIS A 94 1.64 1.85 -2.97
CA HIS A 94 1.52 1.62 -1.52
C HIS A 94 1.50 0.13 -1.14
N LEU A 95 0.97 -0.74 -2.00
CA LEU A 95 0.92 -2.19 -1.78
C LEU A 95 2.21 -2.93 -2.17
N CYS A 96 3.03 -2.37 -3.07
CA CYS A 96 4.30 -2.94 -3.55
C CYS A 96 5.43 -2.88 -2.52
N ASP A 97 5.35 -1.98 -1.53
CA ASP A 97 6.36 -1.88 -0.48
C ASP A 97 6.24 -3.01 0.56
N LEU A 98 5.10 -3.69 0.60
CA LEU A 98 4.92 -4.84 1.47
C LEU A 98 5.69 -6.04 0.90
N SER A 99 6.39 -6.79 1.75
CA SER A 99 7.08 -8.01 1.31
C SER A 99 6.09 -9.08 0.83
N SER A 100 6.56 -10.06 0.05
CA SER A 100 5.69 -11.17 -0.40
C SER A 100 5.18 -11.97 0.81
N LYS A 101 4.05 -12.66 0.68
CA LYS A 101 3.51 -13.53 1.74
C LYS A 101 4.55 -14.52 2.26
N THR A 102 5.28 -15.17 1.35
CA THR A 102 6.36 -16.10 1.69
C THR A 102 7.49 -15.42 2.45
N ASP A 103 7.93 -14.24 2.01
CA ASP A 103 9.02 -13.51 2.67
C ASP A 103 8.58 -13.02 4.06
N LEU A 104 7.35 -12.54 4.20
CA LEU A 104 6.78 -12.13 5.49
C LEU A 104 6.68 -13.31 6.46
N LEU A 105 6.14 -14.45 6.02
CA LEU A 105 6.06 -15.66 6.84
C LEU A 105 7.45 -16.15 7.25
N THR A 106 8.42 -16.08 6.34
CA THR A 106 9.81 -16.47 6.61
C THR A 106 10.46 -15.52 7.61
N ALA A 107 10.29 -14.20 7.43
CA ALA A 107 10.80 -13.20 8.34
C ALA A 107 10.23 -13.37 9.77
N PHE A 108 8.92 -13.53 9.91
CA PHE A 108 8.31 -13.76 11.21
C PHE A 108 8.71 -15.10 11.84
N SER A 109 8.96 -16.15 11.04
CA SER A 109 9.44 -17.42 11.57
C SER A 109 10.81 -17.31 12.27
N ALA A 110 11.63 -16.30 11.94
CA ALA A 110 12.89 -16.05 12.63
C ALA A 110 12.71 -15.64 14.11
N PHE A 111 11.53 -15.12 14.48
CA PHE A 111 11.18 -14.75 15.85
C PHE A 111 10.41 -15.85 16.59
N SER A 112 10.01 -16.90 15.88
CA SER A 112 9.27 -18.03 16.45
C SER A 112 10.23 -19.15 16.81
N ASN A 113 10.17 -19.62 18.06
CA ASN A 113 11.01 -20.75 18.51
C ASN A 113 10.51 -22.11 17.99
N ASP A 114 9.29 -22.13 17.45
CA ASP A 114 8.63 -23.28 16.88
C ASP A 114 7.81 -22.88 15.64
N ASP A 115 7.43 -23.82 14.78
CA ASP A 115 6.58 -23.52 13.61
C ASP A 115 5.10 -23.27 14.00
N SER A 116 4.84 -22.88 15.26
CA SER A 116 3.48 -22.67 15.79
C SER A 116 2.71 -21.62 15.01
N GLY A 117 3.39 -20.64 14.43
CA GLY A 117 2.75 -19.47 13.86
C GLY A 117 2.48 -18.35 14.87
N MET A 118 3.09 -18.47 16.05
CA MET A 118 2.93 -17.55 17.17
C MET A 118 4.29 -16.98 17.55
N VAL A 119 4.38 -15.66 17.74
CA VAL A 119 5.58 -14.98 18.23
C VAL A 119 5.24 -14.31 19.55
N ASN A 120 6.18 -14.28 20.49
CA ASN A 120 5.91 -13.59 21.75
C ASN A 120 5.74 -12.08 21.52
N VAL A 121 4.66 -11.51 22.06
CA VAL A 121 4.35 -10.08 21.86
C VAL A 121 5.42 -9.18 22.47
N GLU A 122 5.99 -9.54 23.62
CA GLU A 122 7.00 -8.70 24.25
C GLU A 122 8.28 -8.62 23.40
N ASP A 123 8.67 -9.73 22.75
CA ASP A 123 9.81 -9.74 21.82
C ASP A 123 9.55 -8.81 20.61
N LEU A 124 8.35 -8.85 20.04
CA LEU A 124 7.97 -7.97 18.93
C LEU A 124 7.90 -6.49 19.34
N VAL A 125 7.37 -6.18 20.52
CA VAL A 125 7.31 -4.81 21.03
C VAL A 125 8.72 -4.25 21.20
N GLN A 126 9.67 -5.03 21.75
CA GLN A 126 11.07 -4.59 21.88
C GLN A 126 11.72 -4.30 20.52
N GLU A 127 11.49 -5.15 19.52
CA GLU A 127 12.01 -4.94 18.17
C GLU A 127 11.39 -3.71 17.50
N LEU A 128 10.07 -3.50 17.63
CA LEU A 128 9.38 -2.31 17.10
C LEU A 128 9.88 -1.02 17.77
N MET A 129 10.13 -1.07 19.08
CA MET A 129 10.74 0.05 19.80
C MET A 129 12.17 0.34 19.33
N SER A 130 12.94 -0.71 18.99
CA SER A 130 14.31 -0.56 18.49
C SER A 130 14.38 0.20 17.15
N VAL A 131 13.32 0.12 16.35
CA VAL A 131 13.20 0.85 15.07
C VAL A 131 12.53 2.22 15.20
N GLY A 132 12.20 2.64 16.42
CA GLY A 132 11.76 4.00 16.74
C GLY A 132 10.27 4.17 17.04
N MET A 133 9.50 3.10 17.20
CA MET A 133 8.10 3.15 17.63
C MET A 133 8.01 3.34 19.15
N SER A 134 6.98 4.03 19.66
CA SER A 134 6.72 4.04 21.10
C SER A 134 6.11 2.71 21.56
N GLU A 135 6.19 2.39 22.86
CA GLU A 135 5.60 1.17 23.40
C GLU A 135 4.07 1.13 23.18
N GLU A 136 3.40 2.27 23.36
CA GLU A 136 1.95 2.42 23.18
C GLU A 136 1.54 2.12 21.73
N GLU A 137 2.19 2.78 20.75
CA GLU A 137 1.93 2.53 19.32
C GLU A 137 2.22 1.07 18.93
N ALA A 138 3.26 0.46 19.48
CA ALA A 138 3.61 -0.94 19.20
C ALA A 138 2.55 -1.90 19.73
N ARG A 139 2.07 -1.69 20.96
CA ARG A 139 1.03 -2.55 21.55
C ARG A 139 -0.30 -2.38 20.83
N ASP A 140 -0.71 -1.16 20.54
CA ASP A 140 -1.93 -0.84 19.81
C ASP A 140 -1.92 -1.48 18.40
N SER A 141 -0.78 -1.43 17.71
CA SER A 141 -0.65 -2.01 16.36
C SER A 141 -0.74 -3.55 16.33
N LEU A 142 -0.44 -4.22 17.44
CA LEU A 142 -0.42 -5.68 17.51
C LEU A 142 -1.73 -6.27 18.05
N GLU A 143 -2.53 -5.49 18.78
CA GLU A 143 -3.66 -5.94 19.61
C GLU A 143 -4.57 -6.93 18.91
N ASP A 144 -5.04 -6.58 17.69
CA ASP A 144 -6.00 -7.35 16.89
C ASP A 144 -5.55 -8.77 16.52
N PHE A 145 -4.24 -9.04 16.56
CA PHE A 145 -3.65 -10.32 16.20
C PHE A 145 -3.01 -11.04 17.39
N THR A 146 -3.24 -10.55 18.61
CA THR A 146 -2.75 -11.19 19.83
C THR A 146 -3.73 -12.21 20.41
N VAL A 147 -3.18 -13.27 21.00
CA VAL A 147 -3.92 -14.29 21.73
C VAL A 147 -3.28 -14.49 23.09
N LYS A 148 -4.10 -14.49 24.15
CA LYS A 148 -3.63 -14.82 25.50
C LYS A 148 -3.46 -16.32 25.64
N SER A 149 -2.22 -16.76 25.81
CA SER A 149 -1.80 -18.16 25.83
C SER A 149 -1.95 -18.76 27.24
N GLY A 150 -3.19 -19.11 27.61
CA GLY A 150 -3.54 -19.94 28.76
C GLY A 150 -2.76 -19.69 30.06
N PHE A 151 -2.50 -20.76 30.81
CA PHE A 151 -1.93 -20.77 32.18
C PHE A 151 -0.61 -19.98 32.37
N SER A 152 0.08 -19.59 31.30
CA SER A 152 1.33 -18.83 31.36
C SER A 152 1.13 -17.32 31.55
N GLY A 153 -0.06 -16.81 31.21
CA GLY A 153 -0.32 -15.37 31.14
C GLY A 153 0.44 -14.64 30.02
N LYS A 154 1.18 -15.37 29.17
CA LYS A 154 1.87 -14.79 28.02
C LYS A 154 0.90 -14.44 26.91
N THR A 155 1.21 -13.36 26.21
CA THR A 155 0.48 -12.92 25.02
C THR A 155 1.33 -13.23 23.80
N ASP A 156 0.74 -13.94 22.86
CA ASP A 156 1.40 -14.35 21.62
C ASP A 156 0.70 -13.71 20.41
N PHE A 157 1.47 -13.29 19.41
CA PHE A 157 1.03 -12.68 18.18
C PHE A 157 0.92 -13.73 17.06
N ASN A 158 -0.26 -13.85 16.46
CA ASN A 158 -0.52 -14.79 15.37
C ASN A 158 -0.11 -14.18 14.02
N TYR A 159 1.18 -14.23 13.70
CA TYR A 159 1.70 -13.65 12.46
C TYR A 159 1.17 -14.34 11.21
N LYS A 160 0.79 -15.63 11.27
CA LYS A 160 0.19 -16.31 10.12
C LYS A 160 -1.16 -15.67 9.75
N ASN A 161 -1.98 -15.35 10.74
CA ASN A 161 -3.25 -14.65 10.52
C ASN A 161 -3.00 -13.22 10.00
N PHE A 162 -2.09 -12.48 10.66
CA PHE A 162 -1.71 -11.14 10.22
C PHE A 162 -1.24 -11.11 8.76
N VAL A 163 -0.32 -12.00 8.38
CA VAL A 163 0.19 -12.06 7.00
C VAL A 163 -0.88 -12.51 6.01
N ASN A 164 -1.78 -13.43 6.38
CA ASN A 164 -2.90 -13.82 5.52
C ASN A 164 -3.88 -12.67 5.27
N LEU A 165 -4.08 -11.78 6.26
CA LEU A 165 -4.91 -10.60 6.08
C LEU A 165 -4.18 -9.52 5.27
N LEU A 166 -2.90 -9.29 5.56
CA LEU A 166 -2.07 -8.30 4.87
C LEU A 166 -1.81 -8.67 3.40
N ARG A 167 -1.69 -9.97 3.12
CA ARG A 167 -1.53 -10.58 1.79
C ARG A 167 -2.59 -11.66 1.62
N ALA A 168 -3.79 -11.20 1.26
CA ALA A 168 -4.89 -12.04 0.79
C ALA A 168 -4.73 -12.30 -0.72
N ASP A 169 -3.70 -13.05 -1.08
CA ASP A 169 -3.50 -13.63 -2.41
C ASP A 169 -4.04 -15.08 -2.48
#